data_AF-A0A9P8DW15-F1
#
_entry.id   AF-A0A9P8DW15-F1
#
_cell.length_a   1.000
_cell.length_b   1.000
_cell.length_c   1.000
_cell.angle_alpha   90.00
_cell.angle_beta   90.00
_cell.angle_gamma   90.00
#
_symmetry.space_group_name_H-M   'P 1'
#
loop_
_entity.id
_entity.type
_entity.pdbx_description
1 polymer ?
#
loop_
_entity_poly.entity_id
_entity_poly.type
_entity_poly.pdbx_seq_one_letter_code
_entity_poly.pdbx_strand_id
1 'polypeptide(L)'
;EKYAYGCNELLFNPMRMWIYKGPFTPLFREFLFSNIRMTSKITIISYIGTYYAIGAAWILTTVNYFVMGWFNGYLDKYYLDSWKVWFSLVIVFNGLGNIALAIMRYRIGDRSLFGSLIENFKWTLMLAIFLGGLSLHVSQALLAHMFEIDMTWGATGKEAEFSNFFIEVPKVLKSFKYSLSFCIVAIVGMIILATADFIPYDWMITDFVAILPMATVVASHFLLPIALNPALMTFSW
;
A
#
# COMPACT_ATOMS: atom_id res chain seq x y z
N GLU A 1 1.73 4.23 9.94
CA GLU A 1 1.81 5.70 10.06
C GLU A 1 2.91 6.14 11.03
N LYS A 2 2.81 5.89 12.36
CA LYS A 2 3.84 6.25 13.37
C LYS A 2 5.28 5.95 12.97
N TYR A 3 5.55 4.73 12.51
CA TYR A 3 6.90 4.32 12.10
C TYR A 3 7.40 5.06 10.87
N ALA A 4 6.53 5.36 9.89
CA ALA A 4 6.91 6.10 8.70
C ALA A 4 7.21 7.57 9.03
N TYR A 5 6.41 8.19 9.91
CA TYR A 5 6.65 9.54 10.40
C TYR A 5 8.01 9.62 11.13
N GLY A 6 8.23 8.74 12.11
CA GLY A 6 9.49 8.71 12.88
C GLY A 6 10.72 8.39 12.02
N CYS A 7 10.59 7.47 11.05
CA CYS A 7 11.69 7.23 10.10
C CYS A 7 11.98 8.48 9.27
N ASN A 8 10.95 9.19 8.79
CA ASN A 8 11.13 10.41 7.99
C ASN A 8 11.81 11.53 8.78
N GLU A 9 11.46 11.69 10.07
CA GLU A 9 12.07 12.64 11.00
C GLU A 9 13.56 12.36 11.24
N LEU A 10 13.95 11.08 11.28
CA LEU A 10 15.36 10.72 11.40
C LEU A 10 16.17 11.06 10.14
N LEU A 11 15.55 11.03 8.95
CA LEU A 11 16.25 11.25 7.69
C LEU A 11 16.30 12.72 7.27
N PHE A 12 15.15 13.38 7.31
CA PHE A 12 14.96 14.68 6.70
C PHE A 12 14.60 15.74 7.73
N ASN A 13 15.08 16.96 7.52
CA ASN A 13 14.48 18.12 8.17
C ASN A 13 13.13 18.42 7.49
N PRO A 14 12.19 19.12 8.14
CA PRO A 14 10.99 19.59 7.47
C PRO A 14 11.32 20.49 6.28
N MET A 15 10.48 20.49 5.24
CA MET A 15 10.81 21.14 3.95
C MET A 15 11.10 22.63 4.08
N ARG A 16 10.42 23.34 5.00
CA ARG A 16 10.72 24.74 5.31
C ARG A 16 12.17 24.96 5.72
N MET A 17 12.77 23.99 6.42
CA MET A 17 14.15 24.08 6.91
C MET A 17 15.20 23.80 5.83
N TRP A 18 14.81 23.30 4.66
CA TRP A 18 15.77 22.87 3.63
C TRP A 18 16.63 24.01 3.10
N ILE A 19 16.05 25.22 3.02
CA ILE A 19 16.73 26.41 2.49
C ILE A 19 17.95 26.78 3.34
N TYR A 20 17.88 26.63 4.66
CA TYR A 20 18.93 27.09 5.58
C TYR A 20 19.67 25.97 6.34
N LYS A 21 19.09 24.77 6.51
CA LYS A 21 19.74 23.60 7.15
C LYS A 21 20.06 22.45 6.17
N GLY A 22 19.53 22.50 4.95
CA GLY A 22 19.58 21.42 3.97
C GLY A 22 18.55 20.31 4.26
N PRO A 23 18.36 19.37 3.31
CA PRO A 23 17.30 18.36 3.38
C PRO A 23 17.52 17.31 4.47
N PHE A 24 18.76 16.86 4.68
CA PHE A 24 19.07 15.77 5.60
C PHE A 24 19.39 16.25 7.01
N THR A 25 18.95 15.49 8.02
CA THR A 25 19.31 15.74 9.42
C THR A 25 20.81 15.51 9.67
N PRO A 26 21.40 16.12 10.73
CA PRO A 26 22.77 15.83 11.14
C PRO A 26 22.99 14.34 11.44
N LEU A 27 22.00 13.69 12.09
CA LEU A 27 22.04 12.26 12.43
C LEU A 27 22.18 11.38 11.18
N PHE A 28 21.39 11.66 10.14
CA PHE A 28 21.47 10.88 8.90
C PHE A 28 22.81 11.08 8.19
N ARG A 29 23.36 12.31 8.20
CA ARG A 29 24.70 12.58 7.64
C ARG A 29 25.78 11.83 8.42
N GLU A 30 25.73 11.87 9.74
CA GLU A 30 26.67 11.13 10.59
C GLU A 30 26.58 9.62 10.33
N PHE A 31 25.37 9.07 10.20
CA PHE A 31 25.16 7.68 9.80
C PHE A 31 25.80 7.37 8.43
N LEU A 32 25.60 8.21 7.42
CA LEU A 32 26.17 8.02 6.09
C LEU A 32 27.70 8.03 6.11
N PHE A 33 28.32 8.91 6.90
CA PHE A 33 29.79 9.05 6.99
C PHE A 33 30.43 8.24 8.13
N SER A 34 29.65 7.52 8.93
CA SER A 34 30.15 6.66 10.00
C SER A 34 31.01 5.50 9.49
N ASN A 35 31.83 4.90 10.36
CA ASN A 35 32.61 3.68 10.04
C ASN A 35 31.78 2.38 10.14
N ILE A 36 30.48 2.45 9.85
CA ILE A 36 29.62 1.27 9.76
C ILE A 36 29.86 0.56 8.42
N ARG A 37 29.81 -0.77 8.43
CA ARG A 37 29.93 -1.60 7.23
C ARG A 37 28.94 -1.15 6.14
N MET A 38 29.44 -0.95 4.92
CA MET A 38 28.64 -0.46 3.79
C MET A 38 27.41 -1.32 3.51
N THR A 39 27.52 -2.65 3.64
CA THR A 39 26.39 -3.57 3.46
C THR A 39 25.24 -3.27 4.43
N SER A 40 25.55 -2.97 5.69
CA SER A 40 24.54 -2.61 6.69
C SER A 40 23.89 -1.26 6.37
N LYS A 41 24.68 -0.29 5.89
CA LYS A 41 24.14 1.01 5.46
C LYS A 41 23.14 0.84 4.31
N ILE A 42 23.51 0.07 3.29
CA ILE A 42 22.63 -0.24 2.15
C ILE A 42 21.34 -0.90 2.64
N THR A 43 21.43 -1.93 3.50
CA THR A 43 20.23 -2.60 4.02
C THR A 43 19.31 -1.65 4.79
N ILE A 44 19.87 -0.80 5.65
CA ILE A 44 19.09 0.18 6.44
C ILE A 44 18.42 1.19 5.50
N ILE A 45 19.16 1.77 4.55
CA ILE A 45 18.63 2.75 3.59
C ILE A 45 17.55 2.10 2.71
N SER A 46 17.78 0.87 2.23
CA SER A 46 16.79 0.12 1.44
C SER A 46 15.52 -0.15 2.24
N TYR A 47 15.66 -0.54 3.51
CA TYR A 47 14.51 -0.76 4.40
C TYR A 47 13.71 0.52 4.61
N ILE A 48 14.36 1.64 4.91
CA ILE A 48 13.69 2.94 5.05
C ILE A 48 13.05 3.34 3.70
N GLY A 49 13.74 3.10 2.59
CA GLY A 49 13.27 3.32 1.23
C GLY A 49 11.93 2.64 0.94
N THR A 50 11.65 1.49 1.56
CA THR A 50 10.36 0.82 1.40
C THR A 50 9.17 1.66 1.87
N TYR A 51 9.32 2.50 2.91
CA TYR A 51 8.24 3.40 3.33
C TYR A 51 7.90 4.42 2.25
N TYR A 52 8.90 4.97 1.56
CA TYR A 52 8.69 5.91 0.46
C TYR A 52 8.10 5.20 -0.76
N ALA A 53 8.58 4.00 -1.09
CA ALA A 53 8.01 3.19 -2.16
C ALA A 53 6.53 2.86 -1.90
N ILE A 54 6.18 2.48 -0.67
CA ILE A 54 4.79 2.25 -0.25
C ILE A 54 3.99 3.55 -0.32
N GLY A 55 4.50 4.67 0.22
CA GLY A 55 3.82 5.96 0.21
C GLY A 55 3.55 6.49 -1.21
N ALA A 56 4.47 6.25 -2.15
CA ALA A 56 4.31 6.66 -3.54
C ALA A 56 3.45 5.71 -4.39
N ALA A 57 3.17 4.49 -3.91
CA ALA A 57 2.54 3.45 -4.71
C ALA A 57 1.18 3.85 -5.31
N TRP A 58 0.30 4.50 -4.52
CA TRP A 58 -1.00 4.95 -5.03
C TRP A 58 -0.88 6.06 -6.08
N ILE A 59 0.07 7.00 -5.91
CA ILE A 59 0.31 8.08 -6.86
C ILE A 59 0.82 7.49 -8.17
N LEU A 60 1.86 6.66 -8.10
CA LEU A 60 2.46 6.02 -9.27
C LEU A 60 1.44 5.14 -10.00
N THR A 61 0.56 4.45 -9.27
CA THR A 61 -0.49 3.61 -9.89
C THR A 61 -1.58 4.47 -10.54
N THR A 62 -1.95 5.59 -9.92
CA THR A 62 -2.93 6.53 -10.50
C THR A 62 -2.36 7.18 -11.76
N VAL A 63 -1.11 7.64 -11.72
CA VAL A 63 -0.41 8.16 -12.91
C VAL A 63 -0.32 7.08 -13.98
N ASN A 64 0.02 5.84 -13.59
CA ASN A 64 0.10 4.72 -14.51
C ASN A 64 -1.23 4.42 -15.21
N TYR A 65 -2.36 4.52 -14.51
CA TYR A 65 -3.68 4.34 -15.10
C TYR A 65 -3.93 5.29 -16.28
N PHE A 66 -3.63 6.58 -16.11
CA PHE A 66 -3.81 7.59 -17.16
C PHE A 66 -2.74 7.49 -18.26
N VAL A 67 -1.48 7.28 -17.87
CA VAL A 67 -0.36 7.17 -18.81
C VAL A 67 -0.56 5.97 -19.73
N MET A 68 -0.90 4.81 -19.17
CA MET A 68 -1.17 3.62 -19.98
C MET A 68 -2.49 3.69 -20.72
N GLY A 69 -3.51 4.33 -20.14
CA GLY A 69 -4.81 4.47 -20.80
C GLY A 69 -4.77 5.37 -22.04
N TRP A 70 -4.03 6.48 -21.99
CA TRP A 70 -4.01 7.47 -23.09
C TRP A 70 -2.81 7.37 -24.03
N PHE A 71 -1.70 6.78 -23.59
CA PHE A 71 -0.47 6.67 -24.39
C PHE A 71 -0.09 5.20 -24.70
N ASN A 72 -1.06 4.28 -24.65
CA ASN A 72 -0.84 2.89 -25.02
C ASN A 72 -0.31 2.79 -26.47
N GLY A 73 0.69 1.93 -26.72
CA GLY A 73 1.37 1.82 -28.02
C GLY A 73 2.63 2.67 -28.18
N TYR A 74 2.72 3.84 -27.52
CA TYR A 74 3.97 4.64 -27.49
C TYR A 74 4.91 4.20 -26.38
N LEU A 75 4.39 3.51 -25.36
CA LEU A 75 5.11 3.12 -24.14
C LEU A 75 5.36 1.61 -24.03
N ASP A 76 4.97 0.82 -25.03
CA ASP A 76 5.02 -0.65 -25.01
C ASP A 76 6.41 -1.21 -24.69
N LYS A 77 7.46 -0.55 -25.21
CA LYS A 77 8.86 -0.96 -24.98
C LYS A 77 9.26 -0.91 -23.51
N TYR A 78 8.70 0.01 -22.73
CA TYR A 78 9.03 0.17 -21.31
C TYR A 78 8.06 -0.61 -20.42
N TYR A 79 6.80 -0.76 -20.85
CA TYR A 79 5.77 -1.31 -19.99
C TYR A 79 5.63 -2.84 -20.05
N LEU A 80 5.80 -3.45 -21.24
CA LEU A 80 5.63 -4.90 -21.39
C LEU A 80 6.56 -5.69 -20.47
N ASP A 81 7.78 -5.21 -20.26
CA ASP A 81 8.73 -5.86 -19.36
C ASP A 81 8.37 -5.65 -17.89
N SER A 82 7.94 -4.46 -17.48
CA SER A 82 7.44 -4.21 -16.12
C SER A 82 6.20 -5.06 -15.79
N TRP A 83 5.27 -5.21 -16.74
CA TRP A 83 4.07 -6.01 -16.57
C TRP A 83 4.37 -7.50 -16.41
N LYS A 84 5.27 -8.05 -17.24
CA LYS A 84 5.73 -9.44 -17.13
C LYS A 84 6.42 -9.69 -15.79
N VAL A 85 7.23 -8.74 -15.32
CA VAL A 85 7.88 -8.85 -14.00
C VAL A 85 6.82 -8.89 -12.90
N TRP A 86 5.84 -7.98 -12.90
CA TRP A 86 4.78 -7.98 -11.90
C TRP A 86 4.00 -9.30 -11.86
N PHE A 87 3.57 -9.81 -13.01
CA PHE A 87 2.86 -11.08 -13.10
C PHE A 87 3.70 -12.26 -12.61
N SER A 88 4.99 -12.27 -12.98
CA SER A 88 5.95 -13.27 -12.49
C SER A 88 6.09 -13.22 -10.97
N LEU A 89 6.17 -12.01 -10.38
CA LEU A 89 6.26 -11.85 -8.93
C LEU A 89 5.00 -12.37 -8.23
N VAL A 90 3.81 -12.05 -8.75
CA VAL A 90 2.55 -12.51 -8.17
C VAL A 90 2.45 -14.04 -8.20
N ILE A 91 2.65 -14.66 -9.37
CA ILE A 91 2.53 -16.12 -9.50
C ILE A 91 3.58 -16.87 -8.71
N VAL A 92 4.86 -16.46 -8.81
CA VAL A 92 5.94 -17.21 -8.19
C VAL A 92 5.92 -17.05 -6.68
N PHE A 93 5.85 -15.81 -6.16
CA PHE A 93 5.95 -15.60 -4.71
C PHE A 93 4.64 -15.86 -3.98
N ASN A 94 3.49 -15.45 -4.53
CA ASN A 94 2.19 -15.67 -3.86
C ASN A 94 1.54 -17.01 -4.25
N GLY A 95 1.80 -17.54 -5.44
CA GLY A 95 1.30 -18.86 -5.83
C GLY A 95 2.24 -19.97 -5.37
N LEU A 96 3.37 -20.11 -6.08
CA LEU A 96 4.31 -21.23 -5.85
C LEU A 96 4.95 -21.19 -4.47
N GLY A 97 5.24 -20.01 -3.93
CA GLY A 97 5.78 -19.85 -2.57
C GLY A 97 4.85 -20.44 -1.50
N ASN A 98 3.55 -20.17 -1.58
CA ASN A 98 2.56 -20.71 -0.64
C ASN A 98 2.35 -22.23 -0.81
N ILE A 99 2.46 -22.75 -2.03
CA ILE A 99 2.43 -24.20 -2.30
C ILE A 99 3.67 -24.88 -1.72
N ALA A 100 4.86 -24.33 -1.97
CA ALA A 100 6.12 -24.85 -1.43
C ALA A 100 6.11 -24.85 0.11
N LEU A 101 5.60 -23.79 0.73
CA LEU A 101 5.44 -23.70 2.19
C LEU A 101 4.47 -24.78 2.71
N ALA A 102 3.37 -25.04 2.03
CA ALA A 102 2.43 -26.10 2.41
C ALA A 102 3.05 -27.50 2.30
N ILE A 103 3.81 -27.76 1.23
CA ILE A 103 4.54 -29.02 1.04
C ILE A 103 5.57 -29.19 2.16
N MET A 104 6.33 -28.15 2.49
CA MET A 104 7.33 -28.20 3.56
C MET A 104 6.68 -28.53 4.91
N ARG A 105 5.57 -27.86 5.27
CA ARG A 105 4.83 -28.14 6.53
C ARG A 105 4.28 -29.56 6.57
N TYR A 106 3.78 -30.06 5.45
CA TYR A 106 3.34 -31.45 5.32
C TYR A 106 4.50 -32.43 5.52
N ARG A 107 5.66 -32.17 4.91
CA ARG A 107 6.84 -33.04 5.01
C ARG A 107 7.46 -33.10 6.40
N ILE A 108 7.36 -32.02 7.18
CA ILE A 108 7.85 -31.98 8.56
C ILE A 108 6.84 -32.63 9.54
N GLY A 109 5.64 -32.99 9.06
CA GLY A 109 4.59 -33.62 9.88
C GLY A 109 3.82 -32.64 10.75
N ASP A 110 3.98 -31.33 10.54
CA ASP A 110 3.34 -30.28 11.34
C ASP A 110 1.83 -30.17 11.06
N ARG A 111 1.44 -30.18 9.78
CA ARG A 111 0.03 -30.04 9.35
C ARG A 111 -0.26 -30.85 8.08
N SER A 112 -1.55 -31.12 7.85
CA SER A 112 -1.99 -31.72 6.58
C SER A 112 -1.73 -30.77 5.41
N LEU A 113 -1.47 -31.33 4.22
CA LEU A 113 -1.17 -30.55 3.02
C LEU A 113 -2.32 -29.61 2.66
N PHE A 114 -3.55 -30.12 2.65
CA PHE A 114 -4.73 -29.34 2.31
C PHE A 114 -5.04 -28.27 3.36
N GLY A 115 -4.91 -28.59 4.64
CA GLY A 115 -5.07 -27.62 5.72
C GLY A 115 -4.05 -26.48 5.63
N SER A 116 -2.79 -26.80 5.33
CA SER A 116 -1.73 -25.81 5.14
C SER A 116 -1.97 -24.91 3.92
N LEU A 117 -2.48 -25.46 2.80
CA LEU A 117 -2.81 -24.68 1.62
C LEU A 117 -3.90 -23.65 1.90
N ILE A 118 -5.01 -24.07 2.51
CA ILE A 118 -6.11 -23.15 2.85
C ILE A 118 -5.61 -22.03 3.77
N GLU A 119 -4.83 -22.39 4.78
CA GLU A 119 -4.29 -21.41 5.72
C GLU A 119 -3.36 -20.41 5.02
N ASN A 120 -2.42 -20.89 4.21
CA ASN A 120 -1.45 -20.04 3.51
C ASN A 120 -2.15 -19.03 2.56
N PHE A 121 -3.12 -19.48 1.77
CA PHE A 121 -3.86 -18.61 0.85
C PHE A 121 -4.80 -17.64 1.60
N LYS A 122 -5.40 -18.06 2.72
CA LYS A 122 -6.18 -17.18 3.60
C LYS A 122 -5.34 -15.99 4.09
N TRP A 123 -4.12 -16.25 4.58
CA TRP A 123 -3.22 -15.19 5.04
C TRP A 123 -2.75 -14.30 3.89
N THR A 124 -2.53 -14.88 2.70
CA THR A 124 -2.12 -14.11 1.51
C THR A 124 -3.15 -13.05 1.14
N LEU A 125 -4.44 -13.39 1.15
CA LEU A 125 -5.51 -12.43 0.88
C LEU A 125 -5.54 -11.29 1.91
N MET A 126 -5.46 -11.64 3.20
CA MET A 126 -5.41 -10.66 4.28
C MET A 126 -4.22 -9.71 4.14
N LEU A 127 -3.03 -10.26 3.86
CA LEU A 127 -1.81 -9.48 3.65
C LEU A 127 -1.87 -8.61 2.39
N ALA A 128 -2.52 -9.08 1.31
CA ALA A 128 -2.70 -8.30 0.10
C ALA A 128 -3.60 -7.08 0.32
N ILE A 129 -4.70 -7.24 1.06
CA ILE A 129 -5.57 -6.12 1.46
C ILE A 129 -4.79 -5.17 2.36
N PHE A 130 -4.11 -5.70 3.38
CA PHE A 130 -3.35 -4.89 4.33
C PHE A 130 -2.25 -4.10 3.63
N LEU A 131 -1.27 -4.76 3.01
CA LEU A 131 -0.13 -4.10 2.37
C LEU A 131 -0.55 -3.20 1.21
N GLY A 132 -1.56 -3.60 0.43
CA GLY A 132 -2.10 -2.78 -0.65
C GLY A 132 -2.82 -1.52 -0.17
N GLY A 133 -3.46 -1.57 1.01
CA GLY A 133 -4.20 -0.44 1.58
C GLY A 133 -3.35 0.55 2.39
N LEU A 134 -2.06 0.28 2.63
CA LEU A 134 -1.21 1.14 3.48
C LEU A 134 -0.75 2.43 2.80
N SER A 135 -0.73 2.48 1.47
CA SER A 135 0.02 3.53 0.76
C SER A 135 -0.47 4.96 1.04
N LEU A 136 -1.78 5.21 1.08
CA LEU A 136 -2.34 6.52 1.42
C LEU A 136 -1.96 6.95 2.85
N HIS A 137 -2.06 6.03 3.80
CA HIS A 137 -1.74 6.25 5.22
C HIS A 137 -0.24 6.54 5.42
N VAL A 138 0.63 5.79 4.75
CA VAL A 138 2.07 6.03 4.77
C VAL A 138 2.40 7.36 4.12
N SER A 139 1.79 7.67 2.97
CA SER A 139 1.94 8.97 2.30
C SER A 139 1.54 10.14 3.21
N GLN A 140 0.40 10.03 3.89
CA GLN A 140 -0.05 11.05 4.85
C GLN A 140 0.97 11.24 5.98
N ALA A 141 1.49 10.16 6.55
CA ALA A 141 2.49 10.24 7.62
C ALA A 141 3.81 10.88 7.17
N LEU A 142 4.29 10.55 5.96
CA LEU A 142 5.50 11.15 5.39
C LEU A 142 5.31 12.65 5.13
N LEU A 143 4.19 13.02 4.50
CA LEU A 143 3.90 14.42 4.17
C LEU A 143 3.62 15.26 5.41
N ALA A 144 2.93 14.71 6.41
CA ALA A 144 2.67 15.42 7.66
C ALA A 144 3.98 15.88 8.33
N HIS A 145 4.98 15.01 8.41
CA HIS A 145 6.30 15.40 8.91
C HIS A 145 6.95 16.48 8.02
N MET A 146 6.93 16.30 6.68
CA MET A 146 7.53 17.25 5.74
C MET A 146 6.93 18.67 5.82
N PHE A 147 5.63 18.75 6.13
CA PHE A 147 4.88 19.99 6.26
C PHE A 147 4.64 20.45 7.70
N GLU A 148 5.31 19.84 8.68
CA GLU A 148 5.18 20.20 10.11
C GLU A 148 3.71 20.13 10.61
N ILE A 149 2.94 19.16 10.12
CA ILE A 149 1.56 18.88 10.55
C ILE A 149 1.61 17.92 11.73
N ASP A 150 1.06 18.35 12.86
CA ASP A 150 1.02 17.55 14.08
C ASP A 150 0.18 16.29 13.90
N MET A 151 0.83 15.13 14.05
CA MET A 151 0.16 13.83 14.12
C MET A 151 0.21 13.29 15.55
N THR A 152 -0.96 13.07 16.13
CA THR A 152 -1.09 12.40 17.42
C THR A 152 -1.40 10.92 17.22
N TRP A 153 -0.67 10.06 17.92
CA TRP A 153 -0.93 8.62 17.94
C TRP A 153 -1.59 8.25 19.25
N GLY A 154 -2.72 7.54 19.20
CA GLY A 154 -3.33 6.98 20.41
C GLY A 154 -2.44 5.89 21.03
N ALA A 155 -2.47 5.75 22.35
CA ALA A 155 -1.93 4.56 23.00
C ALA A 155 -2.79 3.34 22.60
N THR A 156 -2.17 2.21 22.27
CA THR A 156 -2.90 0.98 21.97
C THR A 156 -3.74 0.60 23.19
N GLY A 157 -5.06 0.62 23.05
CA GLY A 157 -5.98 0.19 24.10
C GLY A 157 -5.68 -1.27 24.44
N LYS A 158 -5.34 -1.55 25.71
CA LYS A 158 -5.07 -2.92 26.18
C LYS A 158 -6.35 -3.73 26.36
N GLU A 159 -7.49 -3.05 26.54
CA GLU A 159 -8.80 -3.68 26.68
C GLU A 159 -9.62 -3.45 25.41
N ALA A 160 -10.23 -4.53 24.92
CA ALA A 160 -11.18 -4.45 23.82
C ALA A 160 -12.48 -3.86 24.38
N GLU A 161 -12.72 -2.58 24.11
CA GLU A 161 -14.02 -1.97 24.38
C GLU A 161 -15.09 -2.71 23.57
N PHE A 162 -16.22 -3.04 24.21
CA PHE A 162 -17.34 -3.65 23.53
C PHE A 162 -17.83 -2.69 22.44
N SER A 163 -17.77 -3.14 21.18
CA SER A 163 -18.20 -2.37 20.02
C SER A 163 -19.06 -3.25 19.12
N ASN A 164 -20.12 -2.69 18.56
CA ASN A 164 -21.03 -3.39 17.66
C ASN A 164 -21.00 -2.77 16.26
N PHE A 165 -21.63 -3.45 15.31
CA PHE A 165 -21.62 -3.06 13.89
C PHE A 165 -22.04 -1.58 13.69
N PHE A 166 -23.09 -1.13 14.37
CA PHE A 166 -23.64 0.22 14.20
C PHE A 166 -22.78 1.33 14.82
N ILE A 167 -21.96 1.03 15.84
CA ILE A 167 -21.02 1.98 16.42
C ILE A 167 -19.74 2.07 15.56
N GLU A 168 -19.27 0.94 15.04
CA GLU A 168 -18.03 0.92 14.24
C GLU A 168 -18.19 1.53 12.86
N VAL A 169 -19.33 1.35 12.17
CA VAL A 169 -19.50 1.90 10.80
C VAL A 169 -19.28 3.42 10.75
N PRO A 170 -19.96 4.27 11.57
CA PRO A 170 -19.72 5.70 11.57
C PRO A 170 -18.29 6.09 11.96
N LYS A 171 -17.69 5.33 12.90
CA LYS A 171 -16.31 5.55 13.36
C LYS A 171 -15.30 5.29 12.24
N VAL A 172 -15.49 4.20 11.49
CA VAL A 172 -14.70 3.85 10.32
C VAL A 172 -14.86 4.91 9.23
N LEU A 173 -16.10 5.28 8.88
CA LEU A 173 -16.36 6.31 7.87
C LEU A 173 -15.68 7.63 8.23
N LYS A 174 -15.73 8.05 9.49
CA LYS A 174 -15.10 9.30 9.95
C LYS A 174 -13.57 9.23 9.93
N SER A 175 -12.99 8.09 10.34
CA SER A 175 -11.54 7.90 10.45
C SER A 175 -10.87 7.70 9.08
N PHE A 176 -11.54 6.96 8.18
CA PHE A 176 -11.04 6.63 6.84
C PHE A 176 -11.66 7.48 5.73
N LYS A 177 -12.32 8.60 6.07
CA LYS A 177 -13.05 9.46 5.11
C LYS A 177 -12.25 9.80 3.86
N TYR A 178 -10.96 10.11 3.99
CA TYR A 178 -10.11 10.49 2.85
C TYR A 178 -9.76 9.28 1.97
N SER A 179 -9.45 8.13 2.58
CA SER A 179 -9.19 6.88 1.86
C SER A 179 -10.43 6.41 1.10
N LEU A 180 -11.60 6.42 1.76
CA LEU A 180 -12.87 6.06 1.13
C LEU A 180 -13.29 7.05 0.04
N SER A 181 -13.08 8.35 0.25
CA SER A 181 -13.35 9.37 -0.78
C SER A 181 -12.48 9.15 -2.01
N PHE A 182 -11.18 8.88 -1.83
CA PHE A 182 -10.28 8.51 -2.93
C PHE A 182 -10.78 7.27 -3.67
N CYS A 183 -11.19 6.23 -2.94
CA CYS A 183 -11.71 5.01 -3.55
C CYS A 183 -12.96 5.27 -4.40
N ILE A 184 -13.92 6.03 -3.86
CA ILE A 184 -15.15 6.38 -4.57
C ILE A 184 -14.84 7.19 -5.84
N VAL A 185 -14.02 8.22 -5.72
CA VAL A 185 -13.61 9.05 -6.88
C VAL A 185 -12.89 8.21 -7.93
N ALA A 186 -11.99 7.32 -7.52
CA ALA A 186 -11.27 6.44 -8.44
C ALA A 186 -12.19 5.41 -9.11
N ILE A 187 -13.10 4.77 -8.38
CA ILE A 187 -14.08 3.82 -8.94
C ILE A 187 -14.97 4.52 -9.97
N VAL A 188 -15.55 5.66 -9.59
CA VAL A 188 -16.42 6.44 -10.48
C VAL A 188 -15.63 6.92 -11.70
N GLY A 189 -14.41 7.43 -11.51
CA GLY A 189 -13.53 7.85 -12.60
C GLY A 189 -13.21 6.71 -13.56
N MET A 190 -12.88 5.52 -13.06
CA MET A 190 -12.62 4.34 -13.90
C MET A 190 -13.86 3.91 -14.68
N ILE A 191 -15.04 3.90 -14.06
CA ILE A 191 -16.30 3.54 -14.74
C ILE A 191 -16.63 4.56 -15.84
N ILE A 192 -16.56 5.85 -15.53
CA ILE A 192 -16.86 6.92 -16.51
C ILE A 192 -15.90 6.82 -17.70
N LEU A 193 -14.59 6.70 -17.46
CA LEU A 193 -13.61 6.62 -18.53
C LEU A 193 -13.68 5.33 -19.33
N ALA A 194 -14.28 4.26 -18.78
CA ALA A 194 -14.44 2.99 -19.50
C ALA A 194 -15.75 2.88 -20.27
N THR A 195 -16.85 3.50 -19.81
CA THR A 195 -18.20 3.20 -20.34
C THR A 195 -19.08 4.40 -20.65
N ALA A 196 -18.68 5.64 -20.36
CA ALA A 196 -19.57 6.78 -20.55
C ALA A 196 -19.66 7.20 -22.03
N ASP A 197 -20.89 7.30 -22.53
CA ASP A 197 -21.19 7.65 -23.93
C ASP A 197 -20.70 9.04 -24.36
N PHE A 198 -20.44 9.94 -23.40
CA PHE A 198 -19.96 11.30 -23.65
C PHE A 198 -18.43 11.43 -23.71
N ILE A 199 -17.69 10.35 -23.45
CA ILE A 199 -16.23 10.34 -23.55
C ILE A 199 -15.83 9.99 -24.98
N PRO A 200 -15.00 10.82 -25.66
CA PRO A 200 -14.48 10.49 -26.99
C PRO A 200 -13.72 9.16 -26.96
N TYR A 201 -13.81 8.39 -28.05
CA TYR A 201 -13.18 7.07 -28.16
C TYR A 201 -11.69 7.08 -27.76
N ASP A 202 -10.94 8.10 -28.18
CA ASP A 202 -9.50 8.23 -27.88
C ASP A 202 -9.18 8.48 -26.40
N TRP A 203 -10.16 8.89 -25.60
CA TRP A 203 -10.01 9.16 -24.16
C TRP A 203 -10.52 8.00 -23.30
N MET A 204 -11.14 6.98 -23.91
CA MET A 204 -11.65 5.82 -23.20
C MET A 204 -10.49 4.94 -22.73
N ILE A 205 -10.57 4.48 -21.48
CA ILE A 205 -9.58 3.58 -20.90
C ILE A 205 -10.24 2.23 -20.65
N THR A 206 -10.13 1.33 -21.63
CA THR A 206 -10.71 -0.03 -21.58
C THR A 206 -9.66 -1.13 -21.39
N ASP A 207 -8.38 -0.79 -21.44
CA ASP A 207 -7.29 -1.76 -21.39
C ASP A 207 -7.11 -2.36 -20.00
N PHE A 208 -7.14 -3.69 -19.93
CA PHE A 208 -6.97 -4.46 -18.70
C PHE A 208 -5.67 -4.12 -17.96
N VAL A 209 -4.61 -3.86 -18.73
CA VAL A 209 -3.27 -3.60 -18.22
C VAL A 209 -3.18 -2.26 -17.47
N ALA A 210 -4.02 -1.29 -17.83
CA ALA A 210 -4.17 -0.03 -17.10
C ALA A 210 -5.14 -0.17 -15.92
N ILE A 211 -6.28 -0.84 -16.14
CA ILE A 211 -7.37 -0.97 -15.16
C ILE A 211 -6.95 -1.83 -13.96
N LEU A 212 -6.30 -2.98 -14.17
CA LEU A 212 -6.05 -3.96 -13.11
C LEU A 212 -5.22 -3.37 -11.94
N PRO A 213 -4.06 -2.72 -12.16
CA PRO A 213 -3.31 -2.10 -11.07
C PRO A 213 -4.15 -1.11 -10.25
N MET A 214 -4.87 -0.21 -10.94
CA MET A 214 -5.69 0.80 -10.27
C MET A 214 -6.81 0.15 -9.46
N ALA A 215 -7.51 -0.83 -10.04
CA ALA A 215 -8.55 -1.59 -9.37
C ALA A 215 -8.00 -2.31 -8.12
N THR A 216 -6.81 -2.90 -8.18
CA THR A 216 -6.21 -3.58 -7.02
C THR A 216 -5.87 -2.61 -5.89
N VAL A 217 -5.31 -1.44 -6.19
CA VAL A 217 -5.02 -0.41 -5.20
C VAL A 217 -6.31 0.10 -4.55
N VAL A 218 -7.32 0.41 -5.37
CA VAL A 218 -8.59 0.94 -4.87
C VAL A 218 -9.34 -0.10 -4.04
N ALA A 219 -9.39 -1.36 -4.51
CA ALA A 219 -10.00 -2.45 -3.76
C ALA A 219 -9.31 -2.67 -2.41
N SER A 220 -7.97 -2.67 -2.36
CA SER A 220 -7.24 -2.84 -1.09
C SER A 220 -7.49 -1.68 -0.12
N HIS A 221 -7.50 -0.42 -0.58
CA HIS A 221 -7.79 0.73 0.29
C HIS A 221 -9.24 0.74 0.79
N PHE A 222 -10.18 0.34 -0.06
CA PHE A 222 -11.59 0.24 0.31
C PHE A 222 -11.85 -0.89 1.31
N LEU A 223 -11.24 -2.06 1.08
CA LEU A 223 -11.40 -3.23 1.93
C LEU A 223 -10.64 -3.12 3.25
N LEU A 224 -9.53 -2.38 3.30
CA LEU A 224 -8.69 -2.25 4.50
C LEU A 224 -9.50 -1.95 5.78
N PRO A 225 -10.33 -0.90 5.85
CA PRO A 225 -11.07 -0.60 7.08
C PRO A 225 -12.31 -1.47 7.32
N ILE A 226 -12.75 -2.24 6.32
CA ILE A 226 -13.97 -3.07 6.38
C ILE A 226 -13.59 -4.52 6.71
N ALA A 227 -12.81 -5.15 5.85
CA ALA A 227 -12.44 -6.56 5.93
C ALA A 227 -11.46 -6.88 7.06
N LEU A 228 -10.69 -5.89 7.52
CA LEU A 228 -9.73 -6.05 8.61
C LEU A 228 -10.23 -5.51 9.96
N ASN A 229 -11.49 -5.07 10.06
CA ASN A 229 -12.10 -4.67 11.33
C ASN A 229 -12.89 -5.87 11.90
N PRO A 230 -12.43 -6.52 12.99
CA PRO A 230 -13.10 -7.67 13.56
C PRO A 230 -14.54 -7.39 13.98
N ALA A 231 -14.82 -6.22 14.55
CA ALA A 231 -16.16 -5.85 15.04
C ALA A 231 -17.17 -5.63 13.90
N LEU A 232 -16.71 -5.30 12.68
CA LEU A 232 -17.55 -5.29 11.49
C LEU A 232 -17.77 -6.71 10.94
N MET A 233 -16.75 -7.55 10.97
CA MET A 233 -16.78 -8.88 10.37
C MET A 233 -17.49 -9.94 11.23
N THR A 234 -17.60 -9.73 12.55
CA THR A 234 -18.33 -10.63 13.45
C THR A 234 -19.84 -10.40 13.45
N PHE A 235 -20.33 -9.31 12.83
CA PHE A 235 -21.74 -8.91 12.81
C PHE A 235 -22.46 -9.07 14.16
N SER A 236 -21.75 -8.77 15.25
CA SER A 236 -22.30 -8.83 16.60
C SER A 236 -23.18 -7.61 16.85
N TRP A 237 -24.39 -7.85 17.34
CA TRP A 237 -25.42 -6.86 17.70
C TRP A 237 -25.26 -6.40 19.15
#